data_AF-A0A2H1VKE9-F1
#
_entry.id   AF-A0A2H1VKE9-F1
#
_cell.length_a   1.000
_cell.length_b   1.000
_cell.length_c   1.000
_cell.angle_alpha   90.00
_cell.angle_beta   90.00
_cell.angle_gamma   90.00
#
_symmetry.space_group_name_H-M   'P 1'
#
loop_
_entity.id
_entity.type
_entity.pdbx_description
1 polymer ?
#
loop_
_entity_poly.entity_id
_entity_poly.type
_entity_poly.pdbx_seq_one_letter_code
_entity_poly.pdbx_strand_id
1 'polypeptide(L)'
;SAATDLMSCFNSLVDMEVLQQEIENAKPTGEVDEVFKKYCAKTPQFKNCFRNMTEMVKPCFSAAEQKNFNVMYNVTEQLADFVCFKEGDRIALFIAEGGKECFQDQQDGIQECLSTVFDNKTQANIQNISMSGIMELEFKEKQCDQMTSLQKCVVSTLEKCPKPTSANILDSLFNFIRKATPCKQFMKVNPPL
;
A
#
# COMPACT_ATOMS: atom_id res chain seq x y z
N SER A 1 22.45 4.59 1.01
CA SER A 1 21.64 5.22 2.09
C SER A 1 20.61 4.20 2.55
N ALA A 2 19.93 4.39 3.69
CA ALA A 2 18.93 3.42 4.15
C ALA A 2 17.84 3.11 3.10
N ALA A 3 17.49 4.09 2.24
CA ALA A 3 16.60 3.87 1.10
C ALA A 3 17.23 2.99 0.01
N THR A 4 18.51 3.19 -0.32
CA THR A 4 19.26 2.30 -1.23
C THR A 4 19.34 0.88 -0.69
N ASP A 5 19.65 0.72 0.59
CA ASP A 5 19.82 -0.61 1.20
C ASP A 5 18.50 -1.37 1.24
N LEU A 6 17.38 -0.67 1.51
CA LEU A 6 16.04 -1.21 1.39
C LEU A 6 15.72 -1.67 -0.03
N MET A 7 15.99 -0.82 -1.04
CA MET A 7 15.78 -1.17 -2.45
C MET A 7 16.65 -2.36 -2.87
N SER A 8 17.92 -2.40 -2.46
CA SER A 8 18.80 -3.55 -2.72
C SER A 8 18.29 -4.83 -2.06
N CYS A 9 17.76 -4.75 -0.84
CA CYS A 9 17.15 -5.88 -0.17
C CYS A 9 15.91 -6.38 -0.93
N PHE A 10 15.02 -5.49 -1.36
CA PHE A 10 13.86 -5.85 -2.20
C PHE A 10 14.27 -6.50 -3.51
N ASN A 11 15.22 -5.90 -4.23
CA ASN A 11 15.68 -6.40 -5.53
C ASN A 11 16.37 -7.77 -5.41
N SER A 12 16.97 -8.09 -4.26
CA SER A 12 17.54 -9.43 -4.00
C SER A 12 16.46 -10.51 -3.84
N LEU A 13 15.24 -10.11 -3.48
CA LEU A 13 14.11 -11.01 -3.27
C LEU A 13 13.23 -11.13 -4.52
N VAL A 14 13.11 -10.04 -5.29
CA VAL A 14 12.25 -9.97 -6.48
C VAL A 14 12.92 -9.16 -7.58
N ASP A 15 13.06 -9.82 -8.72
CA ASP A 15 13.33 -9.16 -9.98
C ASP A 15 11.99 -8.74 -10.60
N MET A 16 11.79 -7.43 -10.77
CA MET A 16 10.52 -6.88 -11.24
C MET A 16 10.26 -7.18 -12.72
N GLU A 17 11.29 -7.31 -13.54
CA GLU A 17 11.13 -7.68 -14.96
C GLU A 17 10.70 -9.14 -15.07
N VAL A 18 11.33 -10.02 -14.28
CA VAL A 18 10.96 -11.44 -14.22
C VAL A 18 9.55 -11.62 -13.66
N LEU A 19 9.20 -10.93 -12.56
CA LEU A 19 7.85 -10.99 -11.99
C LEU A 19 6.80 -10.55 -13.03
N GLN A 20 7.05 -9.45 -13.72
CA GLN A 20 6.15 -8.94 -14.76
C GLN A 20 5.99 -9.97 -15.88
N GLN A 21 7.07 -10.62 -16.31
CA GLN A 21 7.02 -11.66 -17.33
C GLN A 21 6.26 -12.91 -16.86
N GLU A 22 6.50 -13.36 -15.63
CA GLU A 22 5.77 -14.49 -15.03
C GLU A 22 4.27 -14.22 -14.96
N ILE A 23 3.87 -13.00 -14.57
CA ILE A 23 2.45 -12.58 -14.55
C ILE A 23 1.84 -12.62 -15.96
N GLU A 24 2.50 -12.01 -16.96
CA GLU A 24 1.95 -11.98 -18.33
C GLU A 24 1.84 -13.38 -18.95
N ASN A 25 2.76 -14.29 -18.60
CA ASN A 25 2.70 -15.69 -19.05
C ASN A 25 1.60 -16.50 -18.36
N ALA A 26 1.29 -16.20 -17.09
CA ALA A 26 0.30 -16.92 -16.30
C ALA A 26 -1.13 -16.38 -16.47
N LYS A 27 -1.28 -15.11 -16.90
CA LYS A 27 -2.59 -14.48 -17.17
C LYS A 27 -3.49 -15.32 -18.10
N PRO A 28 -3.02 -15.83 -19.26
CA PRO A 28 -3.86 -16.60 -20.18
C PRO A 28 -4.29 -17.97 -19.65
N THR A 29 -3.52 -18.58 -18.76
CA THR A 29 -3.81 -19.90 -18.17
C THR A 29 -4.61 -19.79 -16.86
N GLY A 30 -4.70 -18.59 -16.29
CA GLY A 30 -5.40 -18.33 -15.02
C GLY A 30 -4.57 -18.71 -13.79
N GLU A 31 -3.25 -18.83 -13.92
CA GLU A 31 -2.34 -19.33 -12.86
C GLU A 31 -1.53 -18.19 -12.19
N VAL A 32 -2.08 -16.98 -12.19
CA VAL A 32 -1.40 -15.78 -11.63
C VAL A 32 -1.18 -15.91 -10.12
N ASP A 33 -2.06 -16.63 -9.42
CA ASP A 33 -1.97 -16.96 -8.01
C ASP A 33 -0.72 -17.80 -7.68
N GLU A 34 -0.39 -18.79 -8.51
CA GLU A 34 0.83 -19.60 -8.34
C GLU A 34 2.11 -18.77 -8.46
N VAL A 35 2.10 -17.73 -9.31
CA VAL A 35 3.18 -16.75 -9.38
C VAL A 35 3.30 -16.02 -8.03
N PHE A 36 2.21 -15.44 -7.52
CA PHE A 36 2.25 -14.68 -6.28
C PHE A 36 2.54 -15.55 -5.04
N LYS A 37 2.16 -16.83 -5.03
CA LYS A 37 2.50 -17.80 -3.99
C LYS A 37 3.99 -17.91 -3.75
N LYS A 38 4.78 -18.01 -4.82
CA LYS A 38 6.26 -18.02 -4.76
C LYS A 38 6.82 -16.76 -4.08
N TYR A 39 6.24 -15.60 -4.35
CA TYR A 39 6.69 -14.33 -3.78
C TYR A 39 6.17 -14.11 -2.36
N CYS A 40 4.96 -14.56 -2.06
CA CYS A 40 4.38 -14.50 -0.73
C CYS A 40 5.10 -15.41 0.26
N ALA A 41 5.71 -16.52 -0.18
CA ALA A 41 6.63 -17.30 0.65
C ALA A 41 7.85 -16.48 1.14
N LYS A 42 8.25 -15.42 0.42
CA LYS A 42 9.34 -14.50 0.79
C LYS A 42 8.91 -13.37 1.73
N THR A 43 7.63 -13.31 2.12
CA THR A 43 7.09 -12.28 3.03
C THR A 43 7.92 -12.05 4.28
N PRO A 44 8.42 -13.09 5.00
CA PRO A 44 9.29 -12.87 6.16
C PRO A 44 10.58 -12.11 5.84
N GLN A 45 11.16 -12.35 4.66
CA GLN A 45 12.39 -11.70 4.20
C GLN A 45 12.11 -10.24 3.83
N PHE A 46 10.99 -9.96 3.16
CA PHE A 46 10.54 -8.60 2.88
C PHE A 46 10.27 -7.79 4.15
N LYS A 47 9.58 -8.39 5.13
CA LYS A 47 9.35 -7.78 6.45
C LYS A 47 10.67 -7.45 7.14
N ASN A 48 11.67 -8.34 7.04
CA ASN A 48 13.01 -8.08 7.57
C ASN A 48 13.75 -6.95 6.83
N CYS A 49 13.60 -6.81 5.50
CA CYS A 49 14.15 -5.66 4.78
C CYS A 49 13.66 -4.33 5.37
N PHE A 50 12.34 -4.21 5.59
CA PHE A 50 11.75 -3.03 6.23
C PHE A 50 12.24 -2.84 7.66
N ARG A 51 12.30 -3.91 8.46
CA ARG A 51 12.78 -3.85 9.85
C ARG A 51 14.22 -3.35 9.94
N ASN A 52 15.13 -3.91 9.15
CA ASN A 52 16.52 -3.50 9.17
C ASN A 52 16.70 -2.03 8.78
N MET A 53 15.97 -1.59 7.75
CA MET A 53 16.01 -0.19 7.32
C MET A 53 15.48 0.75 8.41
N THR A 54 14.34 0.43 9.03
CA THR A 54 13.73 1.26 10.07
C THR A 54 14.57 1.30 11.34
N GLU A 55 15.17 0.18 11.75
CA GLU A 55 16.12 0.14 12.87
C GLU A 55 17.38 0.98 12.61
N MET A 56 17.88 0.97 11.37
CA MET A 56 19.04 1.77 10.96
C MET A 56 18.77 3.27 11.04
N VAL A 57 17.58 3.72 10.63
CA VAL A 57 17.24 5.16 10.63
C VAL A 57 16.65 5.65 11.94
N LYS A 58 16.16 4.75 12.80
CA LYS A 58 15.49 5.10 14.07
C LYS A 58 16.29 6.08 14.95
N PRO A 59 17.63 5.96 15.10
CA PRO A 59 18.42 6.91 15.89
C PRO A 59 18.45 8.33 15.33
N CYS A 60 18.10 8.54 14.06
CA CYS A 60 18.06 9.85 13.43
C CYS A 60 16.82 10.68 13.80
N PHE A 61 15.83 10.07 14.46
CA PHE A 61 14.55 10.69 14.78
C PHE A 61 14.38 10.98 16.27
N SER A 62 13.61 12.02 16.60
CA SER A 62 13.25 12.37 17.97
C SER A 62 12.37 11.30 18.61
N ALA A 63 12.29 11.29 19.94
CA ALA A 63 11.44 10.35 20.68
C ALA A 63 9.94 10.48 20.34
N ALA A 64 9.49 11.67 19.92
CA ALA A 64 8.12 11.89 19.47
C ALA A 64 7.86 11.22 18.12
N GLU A 65 8.77 11.42 17.16
CA GLU A 65 8.70 10.83 15.81
C GLU A 65 8.84 9.31 15.88
N GLN A 66 9.72 8.78 16.75
CA GLN A 66 9.92 7.34 16.89
C GLN A 66 8.65 6.54 17.21
N LYS A 67 7.59 7.20 17.74
CA LYS A 67 6.28 6.56 17.97
C LYS A 67 5.62 6.11 16.67
N ASN A 68 5.90 6.77 15.54
CA ASN A 68 5.34 6.45 14.23
C ASN A 68 5.97 5.19 13.60
N PHE A 69 7.15 4.73 14.07
CA PHE A 69 7.71 3.46 13.60
C PHE A 69 6.79 2.27 13.90
N ASN A 70 6.12 2.25 15.05
CA ASN A 70 5.17 1.18 15.37
C ASN A 70 3.97 1.19 14.40
N VAL A 71 3.51 2.38 14.00
CA VAL A 71 2.46 2.50 12.98
C VAL A 71 2.96 1.97 11.64
N MET A 72 4.17 2.34 11.26
CA MET A 72 4.79 1.85 10.02
C MET A 72 4.91 0.33 10.02
N TYR A 73 5.41 -0.28 11.11
CA TYR A 73 5.48 -1.73 11.24
C TYR A 73 4.10 -2.38 11.11
N ASN A 74 3.10 -1.87 11.82
CA ASN A 74 1.74 -2.41 11.75
C ASN A 74 1.15 -2.31 10.33
N VAL A 75 1.40 -1.19 9.63
CA VAL A 75 0.99 -1.02 8.24
C VAL A 75 1.72 -2.01 7.33
N THR A 76 3.04 -2.17 7.47
CA THR A 76 3.81 -3.16 6.69
C THR A 76 3.30 -4.58 6.92
N GLU A 77 3.01 -4.97 8.16
CA GLU A 77 2.42 -6.28 8.47
C GLU A 77 1.06 -6.44 7.79
N GLN A 78 0.16 -5.47 7.96
CA GLN A 78 -1.19 -5.54 7.39
C GLN A 78 -1.21 -5.52 5.86
N LEU A 79 -0.29 -4.76 5.23
CA LEU A 79 -0.12 -4.76 3.78
C LEU A 79 0.36 -6.13 3.28
N ALA A 80 1.38 -6.69 3.92
CA ALA A 80 1.89 -8.01 3.57
C ALA A 80 0.82 -9.09 3.74
N ASP A 81 0.10 -9.08 4.86
CA ASP A 81 -0.97 -10.04 5.14
C ASP A 81 -2.17 -9.87 4.19
N PHE A 82 -2.45 -8.64 3.75
CA PHE A 82 -3.48 -8.38 2.76
C PHE A 82 -3.08 -8.91 1.38
N VAL A 83 -1.89 -8.53 0.90
CA VAL A 83 -1.39 -8.92 -0.44
C VAL A 83 -1.22 -10.44 -0.50
N CYS A 84 -0.67 -11.04 0.54
CA CYS A 84 -0.42 -12.48 0.63
C CYS A 84 -1.55 -13.27 1.30
N PHE A 85 -2.74 -12.68 1.40
CA PHE A 85 -3.92 -13.41 1.84
C PHE A 85 -4.13 -14.62 0.95
N LYS A 86 -4.23 -15.81 1.56
CA LYS A 86 -4.27 -17.10 0.86
C LYS A 86 -3.20 -17.19 -0.24
N GLU A 87 -1.95 -16.99 0.16
CA GLU A 87 -0.80 -17.13 -0.72
C GLU A 87 -0.79 -16.18 -1.94
N GLY A 88 -1.63 -15.14 -1.98
CA GLY A 88 -1.63 -14.16 -3.08
C GLY A 88 -2.95 -14.02 -3.82
N ASP A 89 -4.01 -14.75 -3.43
CA ASP A 89 -5.33 -14.71 -4.08
C ASP A 89 -5.84 -13.29 -4.36
N ARG A 90 -5.69 -12.36 -3.40
CA ARG A 90 -6.22 -11.00 -3.55
C ARG A 90 -5.50 -10.20 -4.63
N ILE A 91 -4.18 -10.30 -4.69
CA ILE A 91 -3.40 -9.59 -5.71
C ILE A 91 -3.56 -10.28 -7.08
N ALA A 92 -3.64 -11.61 -7.11
CA ALA A 92 -3.93 -12.36 -8.33
C ALA A 92 -5.31 -11.98 -8.91
N LEU A 93 -6.35 -11.95 -8.06
CA LEU A 93 -7.70 -11.52 -8.45
C LEU A 93 -7.70 -10.08 -8.95
N PHE A 94 -6.99 -9.18 -8.27
CA PHE A 94 -6.85 -7.80 -8.70
C PHE A 94 -6.26 -7.69 -10.12
N ILE A 95 -5.22 -8.46 -10.43
CA ILE A 95 -4.61 -8.49 -11.77
C ILE A 95 -5.54 -9.14 -12.80
N ALA A 96 -6.17 -10.27 -12.48
CA ALA A 96 -7.13 -10.94 -13.37
C ALA A 96 -8.35 -10.07 -13.71
N GLU A 97 -8.72 -9.17 -12.80
CA GLU A 97 -9.79 -8.19 -12.97
C GLU A 97 -9.34 -6.90 -13.66
N GLY A 98 -8.15 -6.89 -14.28
CA GLY A 98 -7.64 -5.74 -15.03
C GLY A 98 -7.28 -4.55 -14.14
N GLY A 99 -7.02 -4.79 -12.85
CA GLY A 99 -6.76 -3.73 -11.88
C GLY A 99 -5.52 -2.91 -12.22
N LYS A 100 -4.47 -3.54 -12.74
CA LYS A 100 -3.25 -2.82 -13.16
C LYS A 100 -3.55 -1.83 -14.29
N GLU A 101 -4.25 -2.30 -15.31
CA GLU A 101 -4.61 -1.53 -16.50
C GLU A 101 -5.56 -0.38 -16.11
N CYS A 102 -6.57 -0.68 -15.28
CA CYS A 102 -7.48 0.32 -14.74
C CYS A 102 -6.75 1.44 -13.96
N PHE A 103 -5.75 1.10 -13.13
CA PHE A 103 -4.95 2.09 -12.42
C PHE A 103 -4.15 2.99 -13.36
N GLN A 104 -3.60 2.42 -14.43
CA GLN A 104 -2.84 3.17 -15.44
C GLN A 104 -3.78 4.11 -16.20
N ASP A 105 -4.94 3.62 -16.63
CA ASP A 105 -5.94 4.42 -17.35
C ASP A 105 -6.53 5.55 -16.49
N GLN A 106 -6.61 5.35 -15.16
CA GLN A 106 -7.17 6.32 -14.22
C GLN A 106 -6.11 7.14 -13.48
N GLN A 107 -4.84 7.10 -13.91
CA GLN A 107 -3.73 7.75 -13.22
C GLN A 107 -3.99 9.24 -12.95
N ASP A 108 -4.52 9.98 -13.92
CA ASP A 108 -4.82 11.41 -13.78
C ASP A 108 -5.91 11.67 -12.73
N GLY A 109 -6.97 10.85 -12.72
CA GLY A 109 -8.04 10.96 -11.73
C GLY A 109 -7.55 10.63 -10.31
N ILE A 110 -6.61 9.69 -10.17
CA ILE A 110 -5.97 9.39 -8.88
C ILE A 110 -5.09 10.56 -8.43
N GLN A 111 -4.35 11.19 -9.34
CA GLN A 111 -3.56 12.39 -9.04
C GLN A 111 -4.46 13.55 -8.60
N GLU A 112 -5.61 13.76 -9.26
CA GLU A 112 -6.60 14.76 -8.89
C GLU A 112 -7.17 14.51 -7.47
N CYS A 113 -7.42 13.24 -7.12
CA CYS A 113 -7.82 12.88 -5.76
C CYS A 113 -6.77 13.31 -4.72
N LEU A 114 -5.49 13.08 -4.99
CA LEU A 114 -4.40 13.49 -4.10
C LEU A 114 -4.34 15.02 -3.97
N SER A 115 -4.44 15.74 -5.09
CA SER A 115 -4.36 17.21 -5.09
C SER A 115 -5.55 17.88 -4.40
N THR A 116 -6.72 17.25 -4.44
CA THR A 116 -7.96 17.78 -3.86
C THR A 116 -8.02 17.54 -2.35
N VAL A 117 -7.56 16.38 -1.88
CA VAL A 117 -7.71 15.97 -0.48
C VAL A 117 -6.63 16.56 0.41
N PHE A 118 -5.41 16.68 -0.09
CA PHE A 118 -4.26 17.14 0.68
C PHE A 118 -3.92 18.59 0.35
N ASP A 119 -3.55 19.37 1.37
CA ASP A 119 -3.01 20.71 1.15
C ASP A 119 -1.62 20.64 0.51
N ASN A 120 -1.15 21.74 -0.07
CA ASN A 120 0.16 21.79 -0.76
C ASN A 120 1.33 21.34 0.12
N LYS A 121 1.27 21.57 1.44
CA LYS A 121 2.32 21.14 2.37
C LYS A 121 2.31 19.61 2.53
N THR A 122 1.14 19.02 2.71
CA THR A 122 0.95 17.58 2.81
C THR A 122 1.28 16.90 1.49
N GLN A 123 0.91 17.50 0.36
CA GLN A 123 1.32 17.04 -0.96
C GLN A 123 2.84 17.05 -1.13
N ALA A 124 3.54 18.12 -0.72
CA ALA A 124 5.00 18.19 -0.77
C ALA A 124 5.68 17.12 0.11
N ASN A 125 5.09 16.82 1.27
CA ASN A 125 5.57 15.77 2.17
C ASN A 125 5.30 14.36 1.59
N ILE A 126 4.19 14.15 0.88
CA ILE A 126 3.84 12.88 0.24
C ILE A 126 4.62 12.68 -1.06
N GLN A 127 4.80 13.70 -1.91
CA GLN A 127 5.53 13.61 -3.17
C GLN A 127 7.02 13.29 -2.94
N ASN A 128 7.57 13.77 -1.82
CA ASN A 128 8.88 13.38 -1.33
C ASN A 128 8.74 12.22 -0.34
N ILE A 129 8.25 11.04 -0.79
CA ILE A 129 8.21 9.81 0.03
C ILE A 129 9.63 9.47 0.47
N SER A 130 10.00 10.09 1.58
CA SER A 130 11.24 9.95 2.30
C SER A 130 10.85 9.44 3.66
N MET A 131 11.73 8.67 4.29
CA MET A 131 11.49 8.17 5.64
C MET A 131 11.16 9.32 6.60
N SER A 132 11.75 10.50 6.37
CA SER A 132 11.41 11.76 7.05
C SER A 132 9.95 12.19 6.88
N GLY A 133 9.41 12.19 5.66
CA GLY A 133 8.02 12.62 5.40
C GLY A 133 6.98 11.72 6.07
N ILE A 134 7.24 10.41 6.15
CA ILE A 134 6.36 9.45 6.86
C ILE A 134 6.40 9.68 8.37
N MET A 135 7.56 10.03 8.91
CA MET A 135 7.74 10.24 10.35
C MET A 135 7.09 11.54 10.85
N GLU A 136 6.89 12.51 9.96
CA GLU A 136 6.13 13.74 10.22
C GLU A 136 4.60 13.58 10.15
N LEU A 137 4.09 12.41 9.73
CA LEU A 137 2.65 12.21 9.60
C LEU A 137 1.94 12.23 10.96
N GLU A 138 0.90 13.06 11.06
CA GLU A 138 -0.02 13.07 12.19
C GLU A 138 -1.24 12.18 11.89
N PHE A 139 -1.69 11.43 12.90
CA PHE A 139 -2.91 10.60 12.80
C PHE A 139 -4.01 11.14 13.73
N LYS A 140 -4.31 12.44 13.59
CA LYS A 140 -5.46 13.08 14.27
C LYS A 140 -6.70 13.00 13.38
N GLU A 141 -7.85 13.40 13.92
CA GLU A 141 -9.16 13.32 13.26
C GLU A 141 -9.12 13.88 11.83
N LYS A 142 -8.61 15.12 11.66
CA LYS A 142 -8.48 15.75 10.33
C LYS A 142 -7.73 14.88 9.31
N GLN A 143 -6.55 14.35 9.67
CA GLN A 143 -5.76 13.53 8.74
C GLN A 143 -6.44 12.20 8.45
N CYS A 144 -7.13 11.62 9.43
CA CYS A 144 -7.89 10.39 9.25
C CYS A 144 -9.15 10.58 8.39
N ASP A 145 -9.78 11.76 8.47
CA ASP A 145 -10.85 12.17 7.55
C ASP A 145 -10.31 12.39 6.14
N GLN A 146 -9.13 13.00 5.99
CA GLN A 146 -8.46 13.11 4.70
C GLN A 146 -8.15 11.73 4.10
N MET A 147 -7.66 10.76 4.88
CA MET A 147 -7.49 9.37 4.42
C MET A 147 -8.82 8.75 3.96
N THR A 148 -9.92 9.04 4.66
CA THR A 148 -11.27 8.58 4.26
C THR A 148 -11.72 9.20 2.94
N SER A 149 -11.50 10.50 2.78
CA SER A 149 -11.84 11.23 1.56
C SER A 149 -11.01 10.75 0.37
N LEU A 150 -9.71 10.49 0.58
CA LEU A 150 -8.84 9.93 -0.45
C LEU A 150 -9.32 8.54 -0.88
N GLN A 151 -9.58 7.65 0.08
CA GLN A 151 -10.13 6.31 -0.20
C GLN A 151 -11.38 6.40 -1.06
N LYS A 152 -12.37 7.20 -0.66
CA LYS A 152 -13.62 7.38 -1.41
C LYS A 152 -13.39 7.91 -2.83
N CYS A 153 -12.53 8.90 -2.97
CA CYS A 153 -12.21 9.50 -4.27
C CYS A 153 -11.53 8.47 -5.19
N VAL A 154 -10.50 7.78 -4.72
CA VAL A 154 -9.75 6.79 -5.51
C VAL A 154 -10.64 5.61 -5.90
N VAL A 155 -11.41 5.07 -4.96
CA VAL A 155 -12.35 3.97 -5.23
C VAL A 155 -13.38 4.39 -6.28
N SER A 156 -14.00 5.57 -6.12
CA SER A 156 -14.99 6.07 -7.10
C SER A 156 -14.39 6.32 -8.49
N THR A 157 -13.12 6.74 -8.55
CA THR A 157 -12.41 6.89 -9.83
C THR A 157 -12.22 5.53 -10.51
N LEU A 158 -11.86 4.49 -9.76
CA LEU A 158 -11.62 3.15 -10.31
C LEU A 158 -12.90 2.37 -10.59
N GLU A 159 -14.00 2.70 -9.94
CA GLU A 159 -15.34 2.17 -10.29
C GLU A 159 -15.77 2.55 -11.71
N LYS A 160 -15.12 3.55 -12.34
CA LYS A 160 -15.34 3.91 -13.76
C LYS A 160 -14.75 2.89 -14.72
N CYS A 161 -13.88 1.99 -14.25
CA CYS A 161 -13.31 0.93 -15.08
C CYS A 161 -14.33 -0.18 -15.36
N PRO A 162 -14.14 -0.97 -16.42
CA PRO A 162 -15.11 -2.01 -16.82
C PRO A 162 -15.39 -3.07 -15.75
N LYS A 163 -14.42 -3.33 -14.87
CA LYS A 163 -14.48 -4.36 -13.82
C LYS A 163 -14.38 -3.72 -12.43
N PRO A 164 -15.49 -3.55 -11.69
CA PRO A 164 -15.49 -2.88 -10.39
C PRO A 164 -14.83 -3.72 -9.28
N THR A 165 -14.57 -5.01 -9.51
CA THR A 165 -13.90 -5.91 -8.55
C THR A 165 -12.55 -5.35 -8.10
N SER A 166 -11.79 -4.75 -9.02
CA SER A 166 -10.49 -4.13 -8.71
C SER A 166 -10.62 -2.96 -7.71
N ALA A 167 -11.65 -2.12 -7.87
CA ALA A 167 -11.96 -1.02 -6.95
C ALA A 167 -12.36 -1.54 -5.55
N ASN A 168 -13.15 -2.61 -5.47
CA ASN A 168 -13.55 -3.23 -4.20
C ASN A 168 -12.36 -3.82 -3.42
N ILE A 169 -11.39 -4.41 -4.13
CA ILE A 169 -10.16 -4.93 -3.52
C ILE A 169 -9.35 -3.77 -2.93
N LEU A 170 -9.25 -2.64 -3.63
CA LEU A 170 -8.59 -1.47 -3.05
C LEU A 170 -9.34 -0.85 -1.89
N ASP A 171 -10.66 -0.77 -1.93
CA ASP A 171 -11.44 -0.26 -0.80
C ASP A 171 -11.13 -1.11 0.45
N SER A 172 -11.09 -2.42 0.27
CA SER A 172 -10.66 -3.36 1.31
C SER A 172 -9.22 -3.08 1.78
N LEU A 173 -8.28 -2.84 0.87
CA LEU A 173 -6.90 -2.49 1.20
C LEU A 173 -6.81 -1.19 2.04
N PHE A 174 -7.50 -0.12 1.64
CA PHE A 174 -7.56 1.13 2.39
C PHE A 174 -8.13 0.91 3.80
N ASN A 175 -9.19 0.11 3.92
CA ASN A 175 -9.76 -0.25 5.21
C ASN A 175 -8.76 -1.01 6.10
N PHE A 176 -7.97 -1.93 5.54
CA PHE A 176 -6.90 -2.63 6.26
C PHE A 176 -5.81 -1.67 6.74
N ILE A 177 -5.32 -0.79 5.87
CA ILE A 177 -4.31 0.22 6.22
C ILE A 177 -4.81 1.11 7.35
N ARG A 178 -6.03 1.65 7.24
CA ARG A 178 -6.60 2.53 8.27
C ARG A 178 -6.78 1.86 9.63
N LYS A 179 -7.11 0.56 9.64
CA LYS A 179 -7.18 -0.24 10.88
C LYS A 179 -5.80 -0.44 11.52
N ALA A 180 -4.74 -0.41 10.72
CA ALA A 180 -3.35 -0.53 11.16
C ALA A 180 -2.79 0.77 11.78
N THR A 181 -3.44 1.91 11.54
CA THR A 181 -3.02 3.22 12.06
C THR A 181 -3.90 3.68 13.23
N PRO A 182 -3.51 4.75 13.95
CA PRO A 182 -4.38 5.37 14.95
C PRO A 182 -5.72 5.85 14.37
N CYS A 183 -5.87 5.96 13.05
CA CYS A 183 -7.13 6.32 12.41
C CYS A 183 -8.28 5.35 12.67
N LYS A 184 -7.99 4.12 13.11
CA LYS A 184 -9.00 3.16 13.56
C LYS A 184 -10.00 3.74 14.58
N GLN A 185 -9.58 4.70 15.41
CA GLN A 185 -10.43 5.34 16.41
C GLN A 185 -11.48 6.29 15.81
N PHE A 186 -11.23 6.79 14.60
CA PHE A 186 -12.12 7.70 13.88
C PHE A 186 -12.92 6.98 12.78
N MET A 187 -12.71 5.66 12.61
CA MET A 187 -13.55 4.87 11.72
C MET A 187 -14.92 4.72 12.35
N LYS A 188 -15.96 5.26 11.69
CA LYS A 188 -17.34 4.97 12.07
C LYS A 188 -17.56 3.47 11.92
N VAL A 189 -18.02 2.80 12.98
CA VAL A 189 -18.47 1.42 12.91
C VAL A 189 -19.72 1.41 12.04
N ASN A 190 -19.58 1.05 10.76
CA ASN A 190 -20.74 0.63 10.00
C ASN A 190 -21.19 -0.70 10.61
N PRO A 191 -22.46 -0.84 11.03
CA PRO A 191 -22.96 -2.12 11.51
C PRO A 191 -22.77 -3.16 10.39
N PRO A 192 -22.51 -4.44 10.74
CA PRO A 192 -22.43 -5.49 9.73
C PRO A 192 -23.75 -5.51 8.94
N LEU A 193 -23.62 -5.54 7.61
CA LEU A 193 -24.71 -5.89 6.69
C LEU A 193 -25.24 -7.29 7.01
#